data_AF-A0A2T0AIR0-F1
#
_entry.id   AF-A0A2T0AIR0-F1
#
_cell.length_a   1.000
_cell.length_b   1.000
_cell.length_c   1.000
_cell.angle_alpha   90.00
_cell.angle_beta   90.00
_cell.angle_gamma   90.00
#
_symmetry.space_group_name_H-M   'P 1'
#
loop_
_entity.id
_entity.type
_entity.pdbx_description
1 polymer ?
#
loop_
_entity_poly.entity_id
_entity_poly.type
_entity_poly.pdbx_seq_one_letter_code
_entity_poly.pdbx_strand_id
1 'polypeptide(L)'
;MDSIKTMLPQLRNLSLDSVHGASAFRKLADEILRLSYTGLTLPLEELFLEGPLSSVDFAVLVSSLAHLPNLRRLALYQCRNPTPTLFDQLHKVVPQLKALTIVAGDCHEGEEWPEDLEAYLPSLSRFTDLRFFAFDRRTPTPVDQAGEPVYAAQSQLEFAALSRVGKVCSTLTEAVAIVSDVSEGTTGYFASYEREKGRTRINLRLKTVNDFLISWERWVRVEED
;
A
#
# COMPACT_ATOMS: atom_id res chain seq x y z
N MET A 1 -14.96 -12.78 30.42
CA MET A 1 -14.37 -11.75 29.53
C MET A 1 -12.95 -12.12 29.08
N ASP A 2 -12.52 -13.37 29.28
CA ASP A 2 -11.15 -13.84 28.98
C ASP A 2 -10.92 -14.34 27.55
N SER A 3 -11.97 -14.43 26.71
CA SER A 3 -11.85 -15.07 25.39
C SER A 3 -11.06 -14.25 24.35
N ILE A 4 -11.10 -12.92 24.41
CA ILE A 4 -10.38 -12.06 23.45
C ILE A 4 -8.87 -12.08 23.75
N LYS A 5 -8.47 -12.01 25.03
CA LYS A 5 -7.07 -12.04 25.43
C LYS A 5 -6.39 -13.36 25.04
N THR A 6 -7.12 -14.47 25.10
CA THR A 6 -6.61 -15.78 24.67
C THR A 6 -6.44 -15.90 23.15
N MET A 7 -7.13 -15.06 22.36
CA MET A 7 -7.02 -15.06 20.89
C MET A 7 -5.88 -14.17 20.38
N LEU A 8 -5.40 -13.20 21.16
CA LEU A 8 -4.31 -12.29 20.77
C LEU A 8 -3.03 -13.01 20.29
N PRO A 9 -2.58 -14.12 20.92
CA PRO A 9 -1.42 -14.90 20.43
C PRO A 9 -1.67 -15.62 19.09
N GLN A 10 -2.90 -15.64 18.60
CA GLN A 10 -3.28 -16.23 17.31
C GLN A 10 -3.69 -15.19 16.27
N LEU A 11 -3.83 -13.92 16.65
CA LEU A 11 -4.26 -12.86 15.75
C LEU A 11 -3.19 -12.59 14.68
N ARG A 12 -3.41 -13.12 13.48
CA ARG A 12 -2.55 -12.90 12.31
C ARG A 12 -3.00 -11.69 11.50
N ASN A 13 -4.30 -11.43 11.43
CA ASN A 13 -4.86 -10.40 10.56
C ASN A 13 -5.67 -9.43 11.41
N LEU A 14 -5.35 -8.14 11.30
CA LEU A 14 -6.13 -7.07 11.91
C LEU A 14 -6.53 -6.07 10.84
N SER A 15 -7.85 -5.93 10.66
CA SER A 15 -8.46 -4.93 9.79
C SER A 15 -9.25 -3.95 10.65
N LEU A 16 -8.92 -2.68 10.52
CA LEU A 16 -9.64 -1.56 11.13
C LEU A 16 -10.12 -0.63 10.01
N ASP A 17 -11.30 -0.96 9.51
CA ASP A 17 -11.99 -0.28 8.41
C ASP A 17 -12.85 0.88 8.92
N SER A 18 -12.88 1.99 8.17
CA SER A 18 -13.78 3.12 8.37
C SER A 18 -13.78 3.65 9.81
N VAL A 19 -12.60 3.71 10.44
CA VAL A 19 -12.49 4.08 11.84
C VAL A 19 -12.57 5.59 11.99
N HIS A 20 -13.70 6.10 12.46
CA HIS A 20 -13.87 7.54 12.72
C HIS A 20 -13.21 8.03 14.01
N GLY A 21 -12.74 7.12 14.87
CA GLY A 21 -12.13 7.47 16.15
C GLY A 21 -10.66 7.86 15.99
N ALA A 22 -10.36 9.16 16.09
CA ALA A 22 -9.00 9.71 15.95
C ALA A 22 -7.93 9.09 16.87
N SER A 23 -8.32 8.42 17.97
CA SER A 23 -7.40 7.77 18.92
C SER A 23 -7.21 6.27 18.70
N ALA A 24 -7.95 5.63 17.79
CA ALA A 24 -7.94 4.18 17.64
C ALA A 24 -6.56 3.66 17.21
N PHE A 25 -5.96 4.26 16.18
CA PHE A 25 -4.64 3.85 15.70
C PHE A 25 -3.54 4.22 16.69
N ARG A 26 -3.71 5.32 17.44
CA ARG A 26 -2.82 5.66 18.54
C ARG A 26 -2.84 4.59 19.63
N LYS A 27 -4.02 4.17 20.06
CA LYS A 27 -4.18 3.09 21.06
C LYS A 27 -3.61 1.76 20.56
N LEU A 28 -3.79 1.45 19.28
CA LEU A 28 -3.18 0.27 18.67
C LEU A 28 -1.65 0.35 18.74
N ALA A 29 -1.07 1.49 18.35
CA ALA A 29 0.38 1.70 18.39
C ALA A 29 0.93 1.60 19.83
N ASP A 30 0.27 2.24 20.79
CA ASP A 30 0.64 2.18 22.21
C ASP A 30 0.55 0.74 22.74
N GLU A 31 -0.45 -0.04 22.32
CA GLU A 31 -0.61 -1.43 22.74
C GLU A 31 0.46 -2.35 22.13
N ILE A 32 0.81 -2.15 20.85
CA ILE A 32 1.95 -2.84 20.21
C ILE A 32 3.24 -2.59 20.99
N LEU A 33 3.51 -1.31 21.31
CA LEU A 33 4.68 -0.91 22.09
C LEU A 33 4.66 -1.53 23.50
N ARG A 34 3.53 -1.42 24.20
CA ARG A 34 3.36 -1.97 25.55
C ARG A 34 3.62 -3.47 25.59
N LEU A 35 3.05 -4.23 24.65
CA LEU A 35 3.26 -5.68 24.57
C LEU A 35 4.74 -6.01 24.33
N SER A 36 5.40 -5.27 23.43
CA SER A 36 6.82 -5.47 23.14
C SER A 36 7.71 -5.29 24.37
N TYR A 37 7.41 -4.32 25.24
CA TYR A 37 8.15 -4.10 26.49
C TYR A 37 7.93 -5.19 27.53
N THR A 38 6.83 -5.96 27.42
CA THR A 38 6.59 -7.14 28.26
C THR A 38 7.22 -8.43 27.72
N GLY A 39 7.95 -8.34 26.59
CA GLY A 39 8.53 -9.50 25.91
C GLY A 39 7.53 -10.30 25.07
N LEU A 40 6.30 -9.80 24.91
CA LEU A 40 5.28 -10.38 24.06
C LEU A 40 5.26 -9.66 22.71
N THR A 41 5.14 -10.42 21.63
CA THR A 41 4.96 -9.87 20.28
C THR A 41 3.61 -10.28 19.73
N LEU A 42 2.91 -9.33 19.11
CA LEU A 42 1.73 -9.68 18.33
C LEU A 42 2.19 -10.41 17.06
N PRO A 43 1.62 -11.58 16.76
CA PRO A 43 2.03 -12.36 15.61
C PRO A 43 1.32 -11.89 14.33
N LEU A 44 1.02 -10.58 14.23
CA LEU A 44 0.34 -10.01 13.08
C LEU A 44 1.20 -10.20 11.81
N GLU A 45 0.56 -10.77 10.80
CA GLU A 45 1.06 -10.92 9.43
C GLU A 45 0.43 -9.88 8.51
N GLU A 46 -0.80 -9.43 8.81
CA GLU A 46 -1.54 -8.46 8.01
C GLU A 46 -2.14 -7.36 8.87
N LEU A 47 -1.93 -6.11 8.45
CA LEU A 47 -2.47 -4.92 9.10
C LEU A 47 -3.10 -3.99 8.06
N PHE A 48 -4.40 -3.74 8.21
CA PHE A 48 -5.13 -2.75 7.45
C PHE A 48 -5.70 -1.68 8.38
N LEU A 49 -5.47 -0.42 8.03
CA LEU A 49 -5.89 0.74 8.79
C LEU A 49 -6.49 1.78 7.85
N GLU A 50 -7.77 2.09 8.05
CA GLU A 50 -8.49 3.15 7.37
C GLU A 50 -9.15 4.10 8.35
N GLY A 51 -8.72 5.35 8.32
CA GLY A 51 -9.30 6.40 9.12
C GLY A 51 -8.36 7.59 9.30
N PRO A 52 -8.87 8.72 9.81
CA PRO A 52 -8.08 9.91 10.00
C PRO A 52 -7.06 9.71 11.13
N LEU A 53 -5.82 10.13 10.87
CA LEU A 53 -4.76 10.16 11.86
C LEU A 53 -4.01 11.49 11.83
N SER A 54 -3.67 12.01 13.02
CA SER A 54 -2.79 13.18 13.12
C SER A 54 -1.38 12.80 12.66
N SER A 55 -0.59 13.77 12.19
CA SER A 55 0.81 13.52 11.79
C SER A 55 1.66 12.96 12.93
N VAL A 56 1.39 13.40 14.17
CA VAL A 56 2.07 12.93 15.38
C VAL A 56 1.71 11.47 15.66
N ASP A 57 0.43 11.11 15.63
CA ASP A 57 0.00 9.74 15.89
C ASP A 57 0.41 8.80 14.76
N PHE A 58 0.47 9.28 13.53
CA PHE A 58 0.99 8.53 12.39
C PHE A 58 2.47 8.18 12.55
N ALA A 59 3.29 9.13 13.02
CA ALA A 59 4.70 8.85 13.30
C ALA A 59 4.88 7.79 14.41
N VAL A 60 4.04 7.82 15.45
CA VAL A 60 4.04 6.79 16.50
C VAL A 60 3.56 5.44 15.97
N LEU A 61 2.51 5.43 15.15
CA LEU A 61 2.04 4.23 14.47
C LEU A 61 3.16 3.59 13.65
N VAL A 62 3.80 4.35 12.75
CA VAL A 62 4.91 3.85 11.92
C VAL A 62 6.05 3.29 12.78
N SER A 63 6.42 3.98 13.85
CA SER A 63 7.47 3.51 14.77
C SER A 63 7.09 2.20 15.47
N SER A 64 5.82 2.04 15.84
CA SER A 64 5.33 0.83 16.50
C SER A 64 5.40 -0.42 15.61
N LEU A 65 5.34 -0.26 14.28
CA LEU A 65 5.41 -1.38 13.33
C LEU A 65 6.74 -2.16 13.43
N ALA A 66 7.81 -1.53 13.91
CA ALA A 66 9.09 -2.20 14.17
C ALA A 66 8.98 -3.37 15.17
N HIS A 67 7.90 -3.40 15.97
CA HIS A 67 7.64 -4.43 16.97
C HIS A 67 6.71 -5.54 16.46
N LEU A 68 6.42 -5.58 15.15
CA LEU A 68 5.63 -6.59 14.47
C LEU A 68 6.53 -7.42 13.51
N PRO A 69 7.35 -8.36 14.02
CA PRO A 69 8.37 -9.04 13.22
C PRO A 69 7.80 -9.93 12.10
N ASN A 70 6.53 -10.34 12.23
CA ASN A 70 5.86 -11.20 11.26
C ASN A 70 5.07 -10.41 10.21
N LEU A 71 5.00 -9.07 10.29
CA LEU A 71 4.17 -8.26 9.42
C LEU A 71 4.66 -8.37 7.97
N ARG A 72 3.79 -8.87 7.09
CA ARG A 72 4.07 -9.08 5.66
C ARG A 72 3.21 -8.21 4.76
N ARG A 73 2.03 -7.82 5.23
CA ARG A 73 1.06 -7.04 4.45
C ARG A 73 0.65 -5.82 5.27
N LEU A 74 0.88 -4.64 4.70
CA LEU A 74 0.49 -3.37 5.31
C LEU A 74 -0.34 -2.57 4.31
N ALA A 75 -1.48 -2.09 4.77
CA ALA A 75 -2.33 -1.19 4.01
C ALA A 75 -2.73 -0.01 4.90
N LEU A 76 -2.37 1.20 4.44
CA LEU A 76 -2.62 2.46 5.11
C LEU A 76 -3.49 3.33 4.21
N TYR A 77 -4.72 3.55 4.64
CA TYR A 77 -5.71 4.35 3.93
C TYR A 77 -5.89 5.69 4.63
N GLN A 78 -6.28 6.72 3.87
CA GLN A 78 -6.29 8.11 4.34
C GLN A 78 -4.92 8.56 4.88
N CYS A 79 -3.84 8.03 4.29
CA CYS A 79 -2.45 8.37 4.60
C CYS A 79 -2.10 9.74 3.99
N ARG A 80 -2.64 10.81 4.57
CA ARG A 80 -2.50 12.18 4.04
C ARG A 80 -1.04 12.57 3.81
N ASN A 81 -0.76 13.11 2.63
CA ASN A 81 0.57 13.58 2.20
C ASN A 81 1.68 12.51 2.28
N PRO A 82 1.56 11.39 1.54
CA PRO A 82 2.61 10.37 1.54
C PRO A 82 3.88 10.92 0.85
N THR A 83 4.93 11.18 1.62
CA THR A 83 6.22 11.67 1.08
C THR A 83 7.18 10.51 0.81
N PRO A 84 8.23 10.68 -0.01
CA PRO A 84 9.27 9.65 -0.17
C PRO A 84 9.89 9.21 1.17
N THR A 85 10.00 10.11 2.14
CA THR A 85 10.48 9.82 3.50
C THR A 85 9.63 8.79 4.23
N LEU A 86 8.31 8.72 3.97
CA LEU A 86 7.45 7.68 4.53
C LEU A 86 7.93 6.28 4.11
N PHE A 87 8.25 6.10 2.83
CA PHE A 87 8.71 4.82 2.31
C PHE A 87 10.06 4.42 2.89
N ASP A 88 10.96 5.39 3.11
CA ASP A 88 12.22 5.17 3.82
C ASP A 88 12.01 4.76 5.28
N GLN A 89 11.06 5.39 5.97
CA GLN A 89 10.69 5.04 7.34
C GLN A 89 10.08 3.64 7.42
N LEU A 90 9.13 3.33 6.53
CA LEU A 90 8.50 2.00 6.44
C LEU A 90 9.54 0.92 6.14
N HIS A 91 10.44 1.14 5.18
CA HIS A 91 11.52 0.20 4.89
C HIS A 91 12.42 -0.02 6.11
N LYS A 92 12.71 1.04 6.88
CA LYS A 92 13.55 0.94 8.08
C LYS A 92 12.89 0.11 9.19
N VAL A 93 11.57 0.23 9.37
CA VAL A 93 10.85 -0.43 10.49
C VAL A 93 10.28 -1.80 10.11
N VAL A 94 9.89 -1.99 8.86
CA VAL A 94 9.29 -3.24 8.34
C VAL A 94 9.89 -3.61 6.97
N PRO A 95 11.21 -3.87 6.89
CA PRO A 95 11.87 -4.24 5.63
C PRO A 95 11.34 -5.53 4.99
N GLN A 96 10.73 -6.41 5.80
CA GLN A 96 10.23 -7.72 5.41
C GLN A 96 8.85 -7.70 4.69
N LEU A 97 8.28 -6.51 4.44
CA LEU A 97 6.99 -6.40 3.78
C LEU A 97 7.01 -7.05 2.40
N LYS A 98 5.96 -7.83 2.13
CA LYS A 98 5.68 -8.45 0.83
C LYS A 98 4.58 -7.73 0.08
N ALA A 99 3.67 -7.05 0.78
CA ALA A 99 2.65 -6.21 0.17
C ALA A 99 2.55 -4.88 0.91
N LEU A 100 2.47 -3.79 0.14
CA LEU A 100 2.28 -2.44 0.65
C LEU A 100 1.17 -1.75 -0.14
N THR A 101 0.19 -1.19 0.56
CA THR A 101 -0.84 -0.33 -0.03
C THR A 101 -0.82 1.01 0.68
N ILE A 102 -0.69 2.10 -0.08
CA ILE A 102 -0.74 3.47 0.43
C ILE A 102 -1.82 4.22 -0.34
N VAL A 103 -2.91 4.55 0.34
CA VAL A 103 -3.96 5.42 -0.20
C VAL A 103 -3.91 6.72 0.58
N ALA A 104 -3.70 7.85 -0.11
CA ALA A 104 -3.67 9.17 0.49
C ALA A 104 -5.07 9.67 0.85
N GLY A 105 -6.06 9.40 -0.01
CA GLY A 105 -7.44 9.87 0.09
C GLY A 105 -8.39 8.85 0.73
N ASP A 106 -9.67 9.04 0.45
CA ASP A 106 -10.78 8.16 0.81
C ASP A 106 -11.11 7.13 -0.28
N CYS A 107 -10.16 6.91 -1.20
CA CYS A 107 -10.27 6.06 -2.38
C CYS A 107 -11.29 6.51 -3.43
N HIS A 108 -12.12 7.54 -3.22
CA HIS A 108 -13.14 7.94 -4.19
C HIS A 108 -12.54 8.41 -5.52
N GLU A 109 -11.46 9.18 -5.45
CA GLU A 109 -10.67 9.61 -6.61
C GLU A 109 -9.18 9.50 -6.30
N GLY A 110 -8.36 9.42 -7.36
CA GLY A 110 -6.93 9.45 -7.20
C GLY A 110 -6.42 10.79 -6.68
N GLU A 111 -5.55 10.77 -5.68
CA GLU A 111 -5.03 11.95 -4.98
C GLU A 111 -3.72 12.45 -5.56
N GLU A 112 -3.48 13.75 -5.42
CA GLU A 112 -2.21 14.35 -5.79
C GLU A 112 -1.20 14.16 -4.66
N TRP A 113 -0.20 13.31 -4.89
CA TRP A 113 0.88 13.13 -3.93
C TRP A 113 1.85 14.33 -3.96
N PRO A 114 2.54 14.64 -2.83
CA PRO A 114 3.38 15.83 -2.72
C PRO A 114 4.53 15.97 -3.73
N GLU A 115 5.03 14.86 -4.26
CA GLU A 115 6.18 14.80 -5.17
C GLU A 115 5.83 13.94 -6.38
N ASP A 116 6.63 13.95 -7.44
CA ASP A 116 6.45 13.03 -8.57
C ASP A 116 6.81 11.59 -8.23
N LEU A 117 6.19 10.63 -8.94
CA LEU A 117 6.43 9.19 -8.73
C LEU A 117 7.92 8.82 -8.74
N GLU A 118 8.72 9.48 -9.60
CA GLU A 118 10.17 9.30 -9.68
C GLU A 118 10.89 9.53 -8.35
N ALA A 119 10.41 10.48 -7.53
CA ALA A 119 11.01 10.78 -6.23
C ALA A 119 10.83 9.62 -5.23
N TYR A 120 9.83 8.77 -5.43
CA TYR A 120 9.52 7.63 -4.55
C TYR A 120 10.28 6.37 -4.95
N LEU A 121 10.66 6.22 -6.22
CA LEU A 121 11.28 5.00 -6.75
C LEU A 121 12.57 4.59 -6.02
N PRO A 122 13.48 5.51 -5.63
CA PRO A 122 14.66 5.17 -4.84
C PRO A 122 14.31 4.53 -3.49
N SER A 123 13.28 5.03 -2.80
CA SER A 123 12.81 4.49 -1.52
C SER A 123 12.08 3.16 -1.69
N LEU A 124 11.19 3.07 -2.69
CA LEU A 124 10.46 1.85 -3.02
C LEU A 124 11.40 0.70 -3.42
N SER A 125 12.45 0.97 -4.20
CA SER A 125 13.40 -0.06 -4.63
C SER A 125 14.21 -0.70 -3.50
N ARG A 126 14.24 -0.09 -2.31
CA ARG A 126 14.92 -0.66 -1.13
C ARG A 126 14.19 -1.88 -0.57
N PHE A 127 12.88 -2.01 -0.80
CA PHE A 127 12.14 -3.18 -0.37
C PHE A 127 12.47 -4.40 -1.26
N THR A 128 13.42 -5.21 -0.80
CA THR A 128 13.91 -6.39 -1.54
C THR A 128 12.95 -7.58 -1.53
N ASP A 129 11.91 -7.56 -0.70
CA ASP A 129 10.91 -8.64 -0.60
C ASP A 129 9.51 -8.23 -1.08
N LEU A 130 9.31 -6.96 -1.43
CA LEU A 130 8.01 -6.44 -1.85
C LEU A 130 7.59 -7.05 -3.19
N ARG A 131 6.46 -7.75 -3.21
CA ARG A 131 5.88 -8.39 -4.40
C ARG A 131 4.66 -7.65 -4.92
N PHE A 132 3.96 -6.92 -4.05
CA PHE A 132 2.77 -6.17 -4.40
C PHE A 132 2.87 -4.73 -3.88
N PHE A 133 2.52 -3.77 -4.75
CA PHE A 133 2.43 -2.36 -4.38
C PHE A 133 1.17 -1.73 -4.97
N ALA A 134 0.32 -1.14 -4.14
CA ALA A 134 -0.85 -0.40 -4.60
C ALA A 134 -0.86 1.04 -4.06
N PHE A 135 -1.34 1.97 -4.89
CA PHE A 135 -1.38 3.39 -4.58
C PHE A 135 -2.48 4.12 -5.33
N ASP A 136 -3.02 5.20 -4.77
CA ASP A 136 -4.11 6.03 -5.35
C ASP A 136 -3.61 7.31 -6.04
N ARG A 137 -2.31 7.43 -6.27
CA ARG A 137 -1.73 8.63 -6.87
C ARG A 137 -2.31 8.91 -8.25
N ARG A 138 -2.75 10.15 -8.48
CA ARG A 138 -3.02 10.70 -9.80
C ARG A 138 -1.73 11.10 -10.50
N THR A 139 -1.45 10.53 -11.67
CA THR A 139 -0.34 11.04 -12.52
C THR A 139 -0.68 12.45 -13.01
N PRO A 140 0.20 13.46 -12.84
CA PRO A 140 -0.09 14.82 -13.26
C PRO A 140 -0.22 14.93 -14.79
N THR A 141 -1.09 15.83 -15.25
CA THR A 141 -1.26 16.10 -16.68
C THR A 141 0.04 16.68 -17.25
N PRO A 142 0.63 16.09 -18.31
CA PRO A 142 1.83 16.63 -18.92
C PRO A 142 1.55 18.03 -19.50
N VAL A 143 2.55 18.90 -19.45
CA VAL A 143 2.50 20.24 -20.06
C VAL A 143 3.57 20.37 -21.15
N ASP A 144 3.30 21.16 -22.18
CA ASP A 144 4.25 21.46 -23.24
C ASP A 144 5.29 22.52 -22.82
N GLN A 145 6.16 22.94 -23.74
CA GLN A 145 7.18 23.98 -23.45
C GLN A 145 6.59 25.36 -23.15
N ALA A 146 5.34 25.61 -23.54
CA ALA A 146 4.61 26.83 -23.23
C ALA A 146 3.82 26.73 -21.91
N GLY A 147 3.81 25.56 -21.26
CA GLY A 147 3.05 25.29 -20.05
C GLY A 147 1.60 24.88 -20.29
N GLU A 148 1.22 24.62 -21.54
CA GLU A 148 -0.14 24.23 -21.90
C GLU A 148 -0.35 22.72 -21.71
N PRO A 149 -1.53 22.28 -21.22
CA PRO A 149 -1.82 20.85 -21.03
C PRO A 149 -1.72 20.07 -22.34
N VAL A 150 -0.93 19.00 -22.33
CA VAL A 150 -0.89 18.02 -23.41
C VAL A 150 -1.96 16.98 -23.14
N TYR A 151 -2.86 16.80 -24.10
CA TYR A 151 -3.91 15.78 -24.03
C TYR A 151 -3.31 14.38 -24.17
N ALA A 152 -2.97 13.78 -23.05
CA ALA A 152 -2.70 12.35 -22.92
C ALA A 152 -3.90 11.66 -22.29
N ALA A 153 -4.24 10.46 -22.78
CA ALA A 153 -5.26 9.66 -22.11
C ALA A 153 -4.74 9.24 -20.73
N GLN A 154 -5.55 9.36 -19.67
CA GLN A 154 -5.17 8.98 -18.30
C GLN A 154 -4.58 7.57 -18.26
N SER A 155 -5.16 6.65 -19.04
CA SER A 155 -4.66 5.29 -19.17
C SER A 155 -3.18 5.28 -19.53
N GLN A 156 -2.75 6.01 -20.57
CA GLN A 156 -1.35 6.09 -21.02
C GLN A 156 -0.41 6.61 -19.93
N LEU A 157 -0.88 7.57 -19.13
CA LEU A 157 -0.13 8.12 -18.00
C LEU A 157 0.10 7.05 -16.92
N GLU A 158 -0.95 6.33 -16.54
CA GLU A 158 -0.85 5.23 -15.57
C GLU A 158 -0.04 4.04 -16.09
N PHE A 159 -0.16 3.71 -17.39
CA PHE A 159 0.70 2.72 -18.05
C PHE A 159 2.18 3.11 -17.90
N ALA A 160 2.52 4.38 -18.15
CA ALA A 160 3.89 4.86 -18.03
C ALA A 160 4.38 4.81 -16.58
N ALA A 161 3.56 5.26 -15.62
CA ALA A 161 3.87 5.22 -14.20
C ALA A 161 4.17 3.79 -13.71
N LEU A 162 3.26 2.85 -13.95
CA LEU A 162 3.41 1.45 -13.56
C LEU A 162 4.60 0.78 -14.27
N SER A 163 4.84 1.10 -15.55
CA SER A 163 6.02 0.58 -16.25
C SER A 163 7.33 1.01 -15.60
N ARG A 164 7.42 2.24 -15.06
CA ARG A 164 8.62 2.73 -14.37
C ARG A 164 8.78 2.07 -13.01
N VAL A 165 7.70 1.90 -12.25
CA VAL A 165 7.69 1.17 -10.98
C VAL A 165 8.25 -0.24 -11.15
N GLY A 166 7.73 -1.01 -12.13
CA GLY A 166 8.21 -2.38 -12.37
C GLY A 166 9.66 -2.49 -12.85
N LYS A 167 10.17 -1.46 -13.52
CA LYS A 167 11.56 -1.37 -13.96
C LYS A 167 12.52 -1.14 -12.79
N VAL A 168 12.15 -0.28 -11.84
CA VAL A 168 13.00 0.07 -10.70
C VAL A 168 12.86 -0.93 -9.55
N CYS A 169 11.66 -1.41 -9.27
CA CYS A 169 11.38 -2.37 -8.21
C CYS A 169 11.38 -3.80 -8.78
N SER A 170 12.56 -4.43 -8.81
CA SER A 170 12.80 -5.73 -9.48
C SER A 170 12.08 -6.93 -8.85
N THR A 171 11.58 -6.76 -7.63
CA THR A 171 10.95 -7.81 -6.82
C THR A 171 9.45 -7.85 -6.98
N LEU A 172 8.83 -6.73 -7.41
CA LEU A 172 7.38 -6.63 -7.62
C LEU A 172 6.91 -7.61 -8.68
N THR A 173 5.94 -8.43 -8.35
CA THR A 173 5.18 -9.26 -9.30
C THR A 173 3.93 -8.56 -9.77
N GLU A 174 3.40 -7.63 -8.98
CA GLU A 174 2.24 -6.83 -9.32
C GLU A 174 2.34 -5.41 -8.74
N ALA A 175 1.82 -4.42 -9.45
CA ALA A 175 1.53 -3.10 -8.89
C ALA A 175 0.21 -2.56 -9.41
N VAL A 176 -0.44 -1.70 -8.63
CA VAL A 176 -1.77 -1.18 -8.96
C VAL A 176 -1.85 0.31 -8.73
N ALA A 177 -2.26 1.04 -9.77
CA ALA A 177 -2.68 2.44 -9.65
C ALA A 177 -4.21 2.47 -9.47
N ILE A 178 -4.65 2.79 -8.27
CA ILE A 178 -6.06 2.92 -7.87
C ILE A 178 -6.59 4.22 -8.45
N VAL A 179 -7.74 4.15 -9.11
CA VAL A 179 -8.34 5.28 -9.85
C VAL A 179 -9.62 5.75 -9.20
N SER A 180 -10.46 4.82 -8.74
CA SER A 180 -11.67 5.15 -7.99
C SER A 180 -12.12 3.98 -7.14
N ASP A 181 -12.87 4.28 -6.10
CA ASP A 181 -13.67 3.32 -5.36
C ASP A 181 -15.13 3.50 -5.75
N VAL A 182 -15.76 2.42 -6.20
CA VAL A 182 -17.19 2.40 -6.51
C VAL A 182 -17.90 1.55 -5.47
N SER A 183 -19.22 1.73 -5.31
CA SER A 183 -20.03 0.98 -4.33
C SER A 183 -19.94 -0.55 -4.42
N GLU A 184 -19.38 -1.08 -5.52
CA GLU A 184 -19.21 -2.52 -5.80
C GLU A 184 -17.74 -2.98 -5.75
N GLY A 185 -16.78 -2.07 -5.49
CA GLY A 185 -15.36 -2.40 -5.39
C GLY A 185 -14.43 -1.27 -5.87
N THR A 186 -13.13 -1.50 -5.73
CA THR A 186 -12.10 -0.54 -6.11
C THR A 186 -11.62 -0.79 -7.55
N THR A 187 -11.59 0.25 -8.37
CA THR A 187 -11.13 0.23 -9.76
C THR A 187 -9.71 0.76 -9.88
N GLY A 188 -8.88 0.07 -10.68
CA GLY A 188 -7.50 0.50 -10.90
C GLY A 188 -6.83 -0.15 -12.11
N TYR A 189 -5.68 0.38 -12.48
CA TYR A 189 -4.78 -0.19 -13.48
C TYR A 189 -3.83 -1.18 -12.82
N PHE A 190 -3.98 -2.47 -13.14
CA PHE A 190 -3.16 -3.55 -12.61
C PHE A 190 -2.04 -3.86 -13.59
N ALA A 191 -0.80 -3.83 -13.10
CA ALA A 191 0.41 -4.20 -13.82
C ALA A 191 0.98 -5.49 -13.24
N SER A 192 0.97 -6.59 -14.01
CA SER A 192 1.70 -7.80 -13.66
C SER A 192 3.07 -7.82 -14.33
N TYR A 193 4.11 -8.16 -13.58
CA TYR A 193 5.51 -8.16 -14.04
C TYR A 193 6.06 -9.59 -14.16
N GLU A 194 6.30 -10.03 -15.38
CA GLU A 194 6.93 -11.30 -15.70
C GLU A 194 8.39 -11.05 -16.10
N ARG A 195 9.35 -11.67 -15.42
CA ARG A 195 10.77 -11.45 -15.68
C ARG A 195 11.42 -12.72 -16.24
N GLU A 196 11.97 -12.61 -17.44
CA GLU A 196 12.65 -13.69 -18.13
C GLU A 196 13.95 -13.20 -18.75
N LYS A 197 15.09 -13.81 -18.38
CA LYS A 197 16.40 -13.58 -19.02
C LYS A 197 16.77 -12.09 -19.18
N GLY A 198 16.54 -11.29 -18.13
CA GLY A 198 16.85 -9.85 -18.11
C GLY A 198 15.83 -8.96 -18.84
N ARG A 199 14.75 -9.53 -19.39
CA ARG A 199 13.61 -8.78 -19.93
C ARG A 199 12.48 -8.79 -18.91
N THR A 200 11.75 -7.67 -18.83
CA THR A 200 10.53 -7.57 -18.03
C THR A 200 9.37 -7.38 -18.99
N ARG A 201 8.45 -8.34 -19.01
CA ARG A 201 7.15 -8.21 -19.67
C ARG A 201 6.17 -7.62 -18.66
N ILE A 202 5.43 -6.62 -19.10
CA ILE A 202 4.44 -5.92 -18.28
C ILE A 202 3.07 -6.14 -18.91
N ASN A 203 2.20 -6.86 -18.19
CA ASN A 203 0.83 -7.11 -18.60
C ASN A 203 -0.09 -6.17 -17.82
N LEU A 204 -0.72 -5.23 -18.51
CA LEU A 204 -1.51 -4.16 -17.90
C LEU A 204 -3.00 -4.31 -18.23
N ARG A 205 -3.86 -4.17 -17.21
CA ARG A 205 -5.32 -4.28 -17.35
C ARG A 205 -6.03 -3.33 -16.38
N LEU A 206 -7.04 -2.63 -16.86
CA LEU A 206 -8.01 -1.95 -16.00
C LEU A 206 -8.98 -3.00 -15.45
N LYS A 207 -9.18 -3.04 -14.14
CA LYS A 207 -10.11 -3.96 -13.47
C LYS A 207 -10.79 -3.27 -12.29
N THR A 208 -11.95 -3.77 -11.92
CA THR A 208 -12.63 -3.49 -10.65
C THR A 208 -12.50 -4.73 -9.77
N VAL A 209 -12.12 -4.56 -8.51
CA VAL A 209 -11.96 -5.64 -7.53
C VAL A 209 -12.73 -5.30 -6.26
N ASN A 210 -13.44 -6.28 -5.70
CA ASN A 210 -14.35 -6.02 -4.59
C ASN A 210 -13.66 -5.66 -3.27
N ASP A 211 -12.34 -5.83 -3.14
CA ASP A 211 -11.52 -5.35 -2.04
C ASP A 211 -10.04 -5.67 -2.29
N PHE A 212 -9.15 -4.68 -2.28
CA PHE A 212 -7.70 -4.90 -2.43
C PHE A 212 -7.08 -5.75 -1.29
N LEU A 213 -7.79 -5.84 -0.17
CA LEU A 213 -7.26 -6.31 1.11
C LEU A 213 -7.40 -7.83 1.30
N ILE A 214 -8.32 -8.49 0.58
CA ILE A 214 -8.71 -9.88 0.84
C ILE A 214 -7.99 -10.90 -0.06
N SER A 215 -7.19 -10.49 -1.05
CA SER A 215 -6.50 -11.44 -1.94
C SER A 215 -4.98 -11.40 -1.85
N TRP A 216 -4.40 -12.07 -0.85
CA TRP A 216 -3.11 -12.74 -1.06
C TRP A 216 -3.29 -14.20 -1.53
N GLU A 217 -4.45 -14.82 -1.30
CA GLU A 217 -4.64 -16.27 -1.39
C GLU A 217 -5.84 -16.76 -2.23
N ARG A 218 -6.42 -15.95 -3.12
CA ARG A 218 -7.24 -16.50 -4.22
C ARG A 218 -6.38 -16.70 -5.48
N TRP A 219 -5.56 -17.75 -5.41
CA TRP A 219 -5.04 -18.60 -6.49
C TRP A 219 -5.05 -18.06 -7.94
N VAL A 220 -3.87 -18.08 -8.56
CA VAL A 220 -3.77 -18.37 -10.00
C VAL A 220 -4.21 -19.83 -10.23
N ARG A 221 -5.43 -20.03 -10.74
CA ARG A 221 -5.84 -20.93 -11.85
C ARG A 221 -7.38 -20.99 -11.97
N VAL A 222 -7.96 -20.57 -13.11
CA VAL A 222 -8.55 -21.44 -14.20
C VAL A 222 -10.09 -21.54 -14.01
N GLU A 223 -11.03 -21.51 -14.98
CA GLU A 223 -11.11 -21.67 -16.45
C GLU A 223 -12.39 -20.95 -16.98
N GLU A 224 -12.45 -20.78 -18.30
CA GLU A 224 -13.52 -20.47 -19.30
C GLU A 224 -15.00 -20.28 -18.88
N ASP A 225 -15.63 -19.29 -19.53
CA ASP A 225 -16.66 -19.54 -20.58
C ASP A 225 -16.28 -18.77 -21.87
#